data_AF-A0A178J516-F1
#
_entry.id   AF-A0A178J516-F1
#
_cell.length_a   1.000
_cell.length_b   1.000
_cell.length_c   1.000
_cell.angle_alpha   90.00
_cell.angle_beta   90.00
_cell.angle_gamma   90.00
#
_symmetry.space_group_name_H-M   'P 1'
#
loop_
_entity.id
_entity.type
_entity.pdbx_description
1 polymer ?
#
loop_
_entity_poly.entity_id
_entity_poly.type
_entity_poly.pdbx_seq_one_letter_code
_entity_poly.pdbx_strand_id
1 'polypeptide(L)'
;MKTENELKEAFFDEYDGFSDKRIRDLSKGSIFIVDDRTTGDVGANKKLLSNFCSIFATVKSATEVEVRLSGNVPTGTSVEEWLSKNGHHLETQNATSLNFSVTPNNFNKIQSLASSIRAIVRRGAPRYDVPSYKYICPRTADSLERLDSLLGRCWAQKC
;
A
#
# COMPACT_ATOMS: atom_id res chain seq x y z
N MET A 1 -16.66 -12.28 -10.40
CA MET A 1 -16.15 -12.05 -9.05
C MET A 1 -15.44 -13.28 -8.59
N LYS A 2 -14.13 -13.15 -8.37
CA LYS A 2 -13.26 -14.20 -7.85
C LYS A 2 -13.72 -14.67 -6.46
N THR A 3 -13.41 -15.90 -6.09
CA THR A 3 -13.43 -16.36 -4.71
C THR A 3 -12.30 -15.71 -3.91
N GLU A 4 -12.34 -15.84 -2.58
CA GLU A 4 -11.26 -15.35 -1.72
C GLU A 4 -9.91 -16.02 -2.06
N ASN A 5 -9.90 -17.32 -2.32
CA ASN A 5 -8.68 -18.05 -2.67
C ASN A 5 -8.14 -17.63 -4.06
N GLU A 6 -9.01 -17.40 -5.04
CA GLU A 6 -8.59 -16.88 -6.36
C GLU A 6 -8.03 -15.45 -6.28
N LEU A 7 -8.49 -14.65 -5.30
CA LEU A 7 -7.90 -13.34 -5.01
C LEU A 7 -6.54 -13.51 -4.33
N LYS A 8 -6.44 -14.37 -3.30
CA LYS A 8 -5.17 -14.68 -2.61
C LYS A 8 -4.12 -15.23 -3.57
N GLU A 9 -4.50 -16.10 -4.50
CA GLU A 9 -3.62 -16.64 -5.54
C GLU A 9 -3.08 -15.51 -6.43
N ALA A 10 -3.95 -14.60 -6.88
CA ALA A 10 -3.52 -13.44 -7.66
C ALA A 10 -2.53 -12.53 -6.91
N PHE A 11 -2.74 -12.33 -5.61
CA PHE A 11 -1.77 -11.63 -4.76
C PHE A 11 -0.45 -12.41 -4.60
N PHE A 12 -0.53 -13.73 -4.43
CA PHE A 12 0.63 -14.59 -4.29
C PHE A 12 1.52 -14.51 -5.54
N ASP A 13 0.93 -14.59 -6.72
CA ASP A 13 1.65 -14.53 -8.00
C ASP A 13 2.24 -13.14 -8.26
N GLU A 14 1.50 -12.07 -7.95
CA GLU A 14 1.96 -10.70 -8.17
C GLU A 14 3.10 -10.30 -7.22
N TYR A 15 3.04 -10.73 -5.95
CA TYR A 15 3.95 -10.26 -4.89
C TYR A 15 4.93 -11.31 -4.37
N ASP A 16 5.13 -12.40 -5.12
CA ASP A 16 6.05 -13.49 -4.79
C ASP A 16 5.76 -14.11 -3.40
N GLY A 17 4.47 -14.29 -3.12
CA GLY A 17 3.94 -14.98 -1.96
C GLY A 17 3.60 -14.10 -0.74
N PHE A 18 3.35 -14.77 0.39
CA PHE A 18 2.91 -14.11 1.63
C PHE A 18 3.99 -13.25 2.29
N SER A 19 3.54 -12.34 3.16
CA SER A 19 4.39 -11.60 4.08
C SER A 19 5.16 -12.54 5.01
N ASP A 20 4.49 -13.55 5.58
CA ASP A 20 5.15 -14.64 6.29
C ASP A 20 5.55 -15.75 5.30
N LYS A 21 6.84 -15.74 4.92
CA LYS A 21 7.43 -16.71 3.99
C LYS A 21 7.46 -18.15 4.52
N ARG A 22 6.96 -18.44 5.72
CA ARG A 22 6.77 -19.82 6.22
C ARG A 22 5.43 -20.41 5.81
N ILE A 23 4.44 -19.57 5.49
CA ILE A 23 3.14 -20.03 5.02
C ILE A 23 3.28 -20.52 3.58
N ARG A 24 2.86 -21.76 3.34
CA ARG A 24 2.87 -22.42 2.02
C ARG A 24 1.46 -22.70 1.49
N ASP A 25 0.47 -22.59 2.36
CA ASP A 25 -0.92 -22.93 2.08
C ASP A 25 -1.73 -21.65 1.88
N LEU A 26 -2.34 -21.52 0.69
CA LEU A 26 -3.14 -20.36 0.31
C LEU A 26 -4.33 -20.11 1.25
N SER A 27 -4.88 -21.17 1.86
CA SER A 27 -6.00 -21.02 2.79
C SER A 27 -5.62 -20.38 4.12
N LYS A 28 -4.34 -20.45 4.51
CA LYS A 28 -3.84 -20.02 5.82
C LYS A 28 -3.26 -18.61 5.82
N GLY A 29 -2.75 -18.17 4.68
CA GLY A 29 -2.18 -16.83 4.53
C GLY A 29 -3.20 -15.83 4.01
N SER A 30 -3.10 -14.59 4.48
CA SER A 30 -3.95 -13.48 4.03
C SER A 30 -3.20 -12.17 3.85
N ILE A 31 -1.97 -12.06 4.36
CA ILE A 31 -1.18 -10.82 4.39
C ILE A 31 -0.06 -10.90 3.36
N PHE A 32 0.02 -9.88 2.51
CA PHE A 32 1.01 -9.74 1.45
C PHE A 32 1.79 -8.44 1.65
N ILE A 33 3.10 -8.48 1.36
CA ILE A 33 3.92 -7.26 1.25
C ILE A 33 3.71 -6.72 -0.15
N VAL A 34 3.21 -5.49 -0.27
CA VAL A 34 2.85 -4.88 -1.56
C VAL A 34 3.63 -3.61 -1.86
N ASP A 35 4.65 -3.33 -1.06
CA ASP A 35 5.66 -2.31 -1.36
C ASP A 35 6.77 -2.83 -2.28
N ASP A 36 7.62 -1.91 -2.74
CA ASP A 36 8.69 -2.18 -3.69
C ASP A 36 10.05 -2.42 -3.00
N ARG A 37 10.05 -2.97 -1.79
CA ARG A 37 11.30 -3.20 -1.04
C ARG A 37 12.25 -4.12 -1.81
N THR A 38 13.52 -3.76 -1.79
CA THR A 38 14.62 -4.55 -2.36
C THR A 38 15.65 -4.88 -1.28
N THR A 39 16.65 -5.68 -1.61
CA THR A 39 17.79 -5.94 -0.71
C THR A 39 18.55 -4.67 -0.33
N GLY A 40 18.52 -3.62 -1.17
CA GLY A 40 19.14 -2.33 -0.89
C GLY A 40 18.38 -1.50 0.16
N ASP A 41 17.13 -1.83 0.44
CA ASP A 41 16.30 -1.16 1.45
C ASP A 41 16.45 -1.78 2.84
N VAL A 42 17.34 -2.77 2.98
CA VAL A 42 17.65 -3.47 4.22
C VAL A 42 19.05 -3.08 4.69
N GLY A 43 19.15 -2.49 5.87
CA GLY A 43 20.43 -2.12 6.47
C GLY A 43 21.25 -3.34 6.92
N ALA A 44 22.51 -3.10 7.29
CA ALA A 44 23.42 -4.15 7.78
C ALA A 44 22.87 -4.94 8.99
N ASN A 45 21.96 -4.34 9.75
CA ASN A 45 21.25 -4.96 10.88
C ASN A 45 20.08 -5.87 10.46
N LYS A 46 19.90 -6.14 9.16
CA LYS A 46 18.78 -6.89 8.57
C LYS A 46 17.40 -6.27 8.83
N LYS A 47 17.34 -4.97 9.14
CA LYS A 47 16.08 -4.21 9.27
C LYS A 47 15.89 -3.29 8.08
N LEU A 48 14.63 -3.04 7.72
CA LEU A 48 14.30 -2.02 6.73
C LEU A 48 14.84 -0.65 7.18
N LEU A 49 15.31 0.12 6.22
CA LEU A 49 15.74 1.50 6.45
C LEU A 49 14.57 2.32 7.03
N SER A 50 14.88 3.17 8.00
CA SER A 50 13.87 3.96 8.74
C SER A 50 13.09 4.94 7.88
N ASN A 51 13.60 5.26 6.69
CA ASN A 51 12.95 6.14 5.73
C ASN A 51 11.96 5.42 4.81
N PHE A 52 11.82 4.09 4.91
CA PHE A 52 10.97 3.30 4.05
C PHE A 52 9.50 3.31 4.51
N CYS A 53 8.56 3.38 3.57
CA CYS A 53 7.14 3.22 3.83
C CYS A 53 6.74 1.79 3.46
N SER A 54 6.50 0.95 4.47
CA SER A 54 6.02 -0.41 4.23
C SER A 54 4.55 -0.39 3.86
N ILE A 55 4.15 -1.23 2.90
CA ILE A 55 2.76 -1.40 2.49
C ILE A 55 2.39 -2.87 2.58
N PHE A 56 1.29 -3.15 3.29
CA PHE A 56 0.72 -4.48 3.43
C PHE A 56 -0.71 -4.49 2.92
N ALA A 57 -1.09 -5.58 2.27
CA ALA A 57 -2.47 -5.86 1.90
C ALA A 57 -2.93 -7.14 2.62
N THR A 58 -4.06 -7.06 3.32
CA THR A 58 -4.70 -8.21 3.96
C THR A 58 -5.98 -8.53 3.21
N VAL A 59 -6.03 -9.68 2.54
CA VAL A 59 -7.25 -10.18 1.91
C VAL A 59 -8.20 -10.66 3.02
N LYS A 60 -9.30 -9.93 3.24
CA LYS A 60 -10.32 -10.24 4.26
C LYS A 60 -11.45 -11.09 3.66
N SER A 61 -11.78 -10.86 2.40
CA SER A 61 -12.77 -11.62 1.64
C SER A 61 -12.52 -11.46 0.13
N ALA A 62 -13.37 -12.07 -0.70
CA ALA A 62 -13.36 -11.89 -2.16
C ALA A 62 -13.51 -10.42 -2.62
N THR A 63 -14.12 -9.57 -1.80
CA THR A 63 -14.48 -8.18 -2.14
C THR A 63 -13.93 -7.16 -1.16
N GLU A 64 -13.07 -7.57 -0.23
CA GLU A 64 -12.50 -6.68 0.76
C GLU A 64 -11.02 -6.97 0.98
N VAL A 65 -10.22 -5.92 0.81
CA VAL A 65 -8.80 -5.90 1.13
C VAL A 65 -8.54 -4.74 2.07
N GLU A 66 -7.93 -5.03 3.22
CA GLU A 66 -7.41 -4.01 4.12
C GLU A 66 -6.01 -3.62 3.68
N VAL A 67 -5.77 -2.33 3.49
CA VAL A 67 -4.48 -1.77 3.11
C VAL A 67 -3.88 -1.05 4.31
N ARG A 68 -2.63 -1.37 4.63
CA ARG A 68 -1.86 -0.75 5.71
C ARG A 68 -0.57 -0.15 5.18
N LEU A 69 -0.39 1.15 5.37
CA LEU A 69 0.90 1.82 5.23
C LEU A 69 1.51 1.99 6.64
N SER A 70 2.81 1.79 6.79
CA SER A 70 3.49 1.85 8.08
C SER A 70 4.95 2.31 7.97
N GLY A 71 5.44 2.99 9.00
CA GLY A 71 6.79 3.52 9.07
C GLY A 71 6.82 4.96 8.57
N ASN A 72 7.59 5.23 7.51
CA ASN A 72 7.72 6.59 6.98
C ASN A 72 6.61 6.92 5.97
N VAL A 73 5.35 6.85 6.41
CA VAL A 73 4.18 7.16 5.56
C VAL A 73 4.29 8.59 5.05
N PRO A 74 4.31 8.84 3.72
CA PRO A 74 4.43 10.18 3.20
C PRO A 74 3.28 11.09 3.65
N THR A 75 3.63 12.23 4.23
CA THR A 75 2.69 13.26 4.69
C THR A 75 2.92 14.59 3.97
N GLY A 76 1.85 15.36 3.83
CA GLY A 76 1.82 16.67 3.21
C GLY A 76 0.38 17.10 2.95
N THR A 77 0.17 18.34 2.54
CA THR A 77 -1.17 18.94 2.39
C THR A 77 -2.13 18.07 1.57
N SER A 78 -1.69 17.53 0.43
CA SER A 78 -2.51 16.67 -0.43
C SER A 78 -2.92 15.34 0.21
N VAL A 79 -2.11 14.80 1.13
CA VAL A 79 -2.42 13.58 1.88
C VAL A 79 -3.33 13.91 3.07
N GLU A 80 -3.10 15.03 3.75
CA GLU A 80 -3.98 15.52 4.83
C GLU A 80 -5.41 15.78 4.33
N GLU A 81 -5.54 16.42 3.17
CA GLU A 81 -6.83 16.61 2.48
C GLU A 81 -7.49 15.27 2.14
N TRP A 82 -6.70 14.31 1.63
CA TRP A 82 -7.21 12.97 1.32
C TRP A 82 -7.71 12.24 2.57
N LEU A 83 -6.96 12.32 3.67
CA LEU A 83 -7.31 11.72 4.96
C LEU A 83 -8.63 12.31 5.47
N SER A 84 -8.73 13.64 5.50
CA SER A 84 -9.95 14.35 5.92
C SER A 84 -11.16 13.96 5.06
N LYS A 85 -11.02 13.98 3.73
CA LYS A 85 -12.09 13.63 2.78
C LYS A 85 -12.61 12.20 2.95
N ASN A 86 -11.74 11.26 3.34
CA ASN A 86 -12.09 9.85 3.48
C ASN A 86 -12.36 9.42 4.93
N GLY A 87 -12.33 10.35 5.89
CA GLY A 87 -12.58 10.05 7.31
C GLY A 87 -11.48 9.21 7.97
N HIS A 88 -10.24 9.34 7.50
CA HIS A 88 -9.07 8.62 8.03
C HIS A 88 -8.13 9.58 8.79
N HIS A 89 -7.32 9.01 9.67
CA HIS A 89 -6.25 9.70 10.37
C HIS A 89 -5.02 8.79 10.46
N LEU A 90 -3.85 9.39 10.66
CA LEU A 90 -2.63 8.64 10.93
C LEU A 90 -2.58 8.25 12.41
N GLU A 91 -2.31 6.98 12.67
CA GLU A 91 -1.98 6.49 14.01
C GLU A 91 -0.50 6.78 14.29
N THR A 92 -0.17 7.38 15.43
CA THR A 92 1.21 7.82 15.76
C THR A 92 1.76 7.26 17.06
N GLN A 93 1.01 6.42 17.79
CA GLN A 93 1.39 5.95 19.14
C GLN A 93 2.63 5.06 19.16
N ASN A 94 2.94 4.34 18.07
CA ASN A 94 4.10 3.45 17.97
C ASN A 94 4.95 3.76 16.74
N ALA A 95 4.33 3.65 15.57
CA ALA A 95 4.88 4.04 14.29
C ALA A 95 3.76 4.71 13.50
N THR A 96 4.10 5.71 12.68
CA THR A 96 3.11 6.33 11.80
C THR A 96 2.51 5.26 10.91
N SER A 97 1.20 5.07 10.98
CA SER A 97 0.49 4.14 10.13
C SER A 97 -0.87 4.65 9.66
N LEU A 98 -1.28 4.18 8.49
CA LEU A 98 -2.57 4.42 7.89
C LEU A 98 -3.19 3.07 7.54
N ASN A 99 -4.41 2.82 8.00
CA ASN A 99 -5.18 1.62 7.71
C ASN A 99 -6.50 2.01 7.04
N PHE A 100 -6.88 1.35 5.95
CA PHE A 100 -8.19 1.53 5.32
C PHE A 100 -8.63 0.28 4.54
N SER A 101 -9.93 0.02 4.50
CA SER A 101 -10.52 -1.04 3.67
C SER A 101 -10.83 -0.54 2.26
N VAL A 102 -10.55 -1.41 1.28
CA VAL A 102 -10.87 -1.24 -0.13
C VAL A 102 -11.83 -2.35 -0.56
N THR A 103 -12.89 -1.94 -1.24
CA THR A 103 -13.93 -2.78 -1.83
C THR A 103 -14.23 -2.28 -3.25
N PRO A 104 -14.95 -3.05 -4.09
CA PRO A 104 -15.38 -2.56 -5.41
C PRO A 104 -16.13 -1.22 -5.38
N ASN A 105 -16.86 -0.92 -4.30
CA ASN A 105 -17.65 0.31 -4.18
C ASN A 105 -16.81 1.55 -3.84
N ASN A 106 -15.58 1.39 -3.35
CA ASN A 106 -14.69 2.50 -2.98
C ASN A 106 -13.29 2.34 -3.60
N PHE A 107 -13.23 1.63 -4.73
CA PHE A 107 -12.01 1.20 -5.38
C PHE A 107 -11.03 2.35 -5.68
N ASN A 108 -11.56 3.54 -6.02
CA ASN A 108 -10.78 4.74 -6.30
C ASN A 108 -9.93 5.28 -5.12
N LYS A 109 -10.11 4.75 -3.89
CA LYS A 109 -9.32 5.16 -2.72
C LYS A 109 -7.82 4.95 -2.93
N ILE A 110 -7.41 3.84 -3.56
CA ILE A 110 -6.00 3.53 -3.76
C ILE A 110 -5.36 4.53 -4.74
N GLN A 111 -5.94 4.66 -5.93
CA GLN A 111 -5.45 5.58 -6.95
C GLN A 111 -5.43 7.04 -6.47
N SER A 112 -6.46 7.48 -5.73
CA SER A 112 -6.52 8.84 -5.20
C SER A 112 -5.47 9.08 -4.11
N LEU A 113 -5.19 8.10 -3.24
CA LEU A 113 -4.10 8.19 -2.26
C LEU A 113 -2.74 8.25 -2.97
N ALA A 114 -2.50 7.39 -3.96
CA ALA A 114 -1.27 7.38 -4.75
C ALA A 114 -1.02 8.74 -5.41
N SER A 115 -2.07 9.35 -5.98
CA SER A 115 -2.02 10.68 -6.58
C SER A 115 -1.70 11.76 -5.55
N SER A 116 -2.30 11.71 -4.36
CA SER A 116 -2.01 12.63 -3.26
C SER A 116 -0.57 12.52 -2.78
N ILE A 117 -0.03 11.31 -2.67
CA ILE A 117 1.37 11.08 -2.28
C ILE A 117 2.33 11.62 -3.35
N ARG A 118 2.07 11.33 -4.64
CA ARG A 118 2.91 11.83 -5.73
C ARG A 118 2.89 13.36 -5.84
N ALA A 119 1.76 13.99 -5.49
CA ALA A 119 1.63 15.44 -5.49
C ALA A 119 2.55 16.15 -4.48
N ILE A 120 3.05 15.48 -3.45
CA ILE A 120 4.00 16.06 -2.49
C ILE A 120 5.29 16.51 -3.18
N VAL A 121 5.76 15.76 -4.17
CA VAL A 121 7.04 15.97 -4.85
C VAL A 121 6.91 16.44 -6.29
N ARG A 122 5.69 16.74 -6.76
CA ARG A 122 5.47 17.20 -8.14
C ARG A 122 6.19 18.52 -8.39
N ARG A 123 6.58 18.75 -9.65
CA ARG A 123 7.13 20.03 -10.07
C ARG A 123 6.14 21.17 -9.74
N GLY A 124 6.63 22.19 -9.03
CA GLY A 124 5.81 23.34 -8.60
C GLY A 124 5.04 23.15 -7.28
N ALA A 125 5.16 22.00 -6.61
CA ALA A 125 4.68 21.86 -5.24
C ALA A 125 5.51 22.72 -4.26
N PRO A 126 4.95 23.11 -3.10
CA PRO A 126 5.72 23.62 -1.99
C PRO A 126 6.89 22.69 -1.66
N ARG A 127 8.00 23.26 -1.17
CA ARG A 127 9.16 22.47 -0.81
C ARG A 127 8.81 21.56 0.37
N TYR A 128 9.10 20.27 0.22
CA TYR A 128 9.01 19.30 1.31
C TYR A 128 10.28 19.34 2.17
N ASP A 129 10.13 19.13 3.48
CA ASP A 129 11.24 19.16 4.43
C ASP A 129 12.00 17.84 4.53
N VAL A 130 11.33 16.72 4.19
CA VAL A 130 11.90 15.38 4.32
C VAL A 130 12.73 15.02 3.09
N PRO A 131 14.08 14.94 3.17
CA PRO A 131 14.93 14.81 1.98
C PRO A 131 14.70 13.53 1.18
N SER A 132 14.25 12.45 1.83
CA SER A 132 13.97 11.17 1.19
C SER A 132 12.68 11.17 0.36
N TYR A 133 11.81 12.18 0.48
CA TYR A 133 10.51 12.20 -0.21
C TYR A 133 10.63 12.14 -1.73
N LYS A 134 11.66 12.74 -2.35
CA LYS A 134 11.90 12.58 -3.80
C LYS A 134 12.03 11.13 -4.26
N TYR A 135 12.36 10.22 -3.36
CA TYR A 135 12.48 8.79 -3.65
C TYR A 135 11.29 8.01 -3.09
N ILE A 136 10.88 8.30 -1.85
CA ILE A 136 9.84 7.53 -1.17
C ILE A 136 8.46 7.84 -1.73
N CYS A 137 8.11 9.09 -2.02
CA CYS A 137 6.78 9.42 -2.53
C CYS A 137 6.48 8.71 -3.87
N PRO A 138 7.38 8.76 -4.88
CA PRO A 138 7.15 7.99 -6.12
C PRO A 138 7.03 6.49 -5.86
N ARG A 139 7.96 5.90 -5.12
CA ARG A 139 7.95 4.44 -4.83
C ARG A 139 6.68 3.98 -4.12
N THR A 140 6.23 4.72 -3.12
CA THR A 140 4.98 4.44 -2.40
C THR A 140 3.76 4.59 -3.33
N ALA A 141 3.72 5.64 -4.15
CA ALA A 141 2.64 5.83 -5.13
C ALA A 141 2.60 4.71 -6.17
N ASP A 142 3.76 4.33 -6.73
CA ASP A 142 3.88 3.27 -7.74
C ASP A 142 3.44 1.91 -7.16
N SER A 143 3.78 1.63 -5.90
CA SER A 143 3.35 0.42 -5.19
C SER A 143 1.82 0.37 -5.01
N LEU A 144 1.20 1.51 -4.68
CA LEU A 144 -0.27 1.63 -4.57
C LEU A 144 -0.93 1.47 -5.95
N GLU A 145 -0.38 2.06 -7.02
CA GLU A 145 -0.92 1.91 -8.38
C GLU A 145 -0.80 0.48 -8.91
N ARG A 146 0.26 -0.23 -8.53
CA ARG A 146 0.39 -1.67 -8.81
C ARG A 146 -0.69 -2.48 -8.11
N LEU A 147 -0.98 -2.16 -6.84
CA LEU A 147 -2.07 -2.78 -6.08
C LEU A 147 -3.44 -2.49 -6.69
N ASP A 148 -3.69 -1.22 -7.06
CA ASP A 148 -4.90 -0.79 -7.76
C ASP A 148 -5.09 -1.59 -9.05
N SER A 149 -4.04 -1.70 -9.87
CA SER A 149 -4.06 -2.47 -11.12
C SER A 149 -4.38 -3.96 -10.90
N LEU A 150 -3.80 -4.60 -9.88
CA LEU A 150 -4.09 -6.00 -9.54
C LEU A 150 -5.56 -6.18 -9.17
N LEU A 151 -6.06 -5.36 -8.25
CA LEU A 151 -7.44 -5.42 -7.77
C LEU A 151 -8.43 -5.11 -8.91
N GLY A 152 -8.10 -4.16 -9.78
CA GLY A 152 -8.86 -3.86 -10.99
C GLY A 152 -9.02 -5.09 -11.88
N ARG A 153 -7.95 -5.84 -12.15
CA ARG A 153 -8.03 -7.10 -12.92
C ARG A 153 -8.89 -8.16 -12.22
N CYS A 154 -8.78 -8.27 -10.90
CA CYS A 154 -9.49 -9.28 -10.11
C CYS A 154 -10.99 -8.98 -9.95
N TRP A 155 -11.38 -7.71 -9.87
CA TRP A 155 -12.76 -7.29 -9.64
C TRP A 155 -13.51 -6.87 -10.91
N ALA A 156 -12.81 -6.44 -11.97
CA ALA A 156 -13.43 -6.11 -13.26
C ALA A 156 -13.94 -7.34 -14.03
N GLN A 157 -13.50 -8.56 -13.69
CA GLN A 157 -14.04 -9.80 -14.27
C GLN A 157 -15.42 -10.15 -13.67
N LYS A 158 -16.43 -9.39 -14.12
CA LYS A 158 -17.85 -9.72 -14.38
C LYS A 158 -18.64 -8.40 -14.50
N CYS A 159 -18.45 -7.71 -15.62
CA CYS A 159 -19.51 -6.93 -16.27
C CYS A 159 -19.71 -7.51 -17.66
#